data_AF-A0A645JG75-F1
#
_entry.id   AF-A0A645JG75-F1
#
_cell.length_a   1.000
_cell.length_b   1.000
_cell.length_c   1.000
_cell.angle_alpha   90.00
_cell.angle_beta   90.00
_cell.angle_gamma   90.00
#
_symmetry.space_group_name_H-M   'P 1'
#
loop_
_entity.id
_entity.type
_entity.pdbx_description
1 polymer ?
#
loop_
_entity_poly.entity_id
_entity_poly.type
_entity_poly.pdbx_seq_one_letter_code
_entity_poly.pdbx_strand_id
1 'polypeptide(L)' 'MEGIEPTAHVLPLKNVMRADEAKPSLARELALSNAPEQENGYFKVPKIMEG' A
#
# COMPACT_ATOMS: atom_id res chain seq x y z
N MET A 1 -28.56 -16.69 13.48
CA MET A 1 -27.55 -15.98 12.66
C MET A 1 -28.04 -14.61 12.25
N GLU A 2 -29.35 -14.39 12.10
CA GLU A 2 -29.90 -13.03 12.13
C GLU A 2 -29.63 -12.37 13.49
N GLY A 3 -29.13 -11.13 13.47
CA GLY A 3 -28.95 -10.27 14.65
C GLY A 3 -27.60 -10.32 15.36
N ILE A 4 -26.59 -11.02 14.84
CA ILE A 4 -25.23 -10.99 15.40
C ILE A 4 -24.35 -10.08 14.53
N GLU A 5 -23.84 -9.02 15.14
CA GLU A 5 -22.89 -8.13 14.47
C GLU A 5 -21.58 -8.88 14.16
N PRO A 6 -21.04 -8.78 12.94
CA PRO A 6 -19.82 -9.45 12.56
C PRO A 6 -18.63 -8.88 13.32
N THR A 7 -17.79 -9.76 13.87
CA THR A 7 -16.54 -9.34 14.50
C THR A 7 -15.47 -9.10 13.44
N ALA A 8 -15.25 -7.84 13.06
CA ALA A 8 -14.22 -7.46 12.08
C ALA A 8 -12.80 -7.59 12.65
N HIS A 9 -12.62 -7.27 13.93
CA HIS A 9 -11.33 -7.32 14.62
C HIS A 9 -11.49 -7.90 16.02
N VAL A 10 -10.57 -8.78 16.42
CA VAL A 10 -10.59 -9.44 17.73
C VAL A 10 -10.13 -8.55 18.88
N LEU A 11 -9.39 -7.48 18.57
CA LEU A 11 -8.90 -6.51 19.54
C LEU A 11 -9.75 -5.24 19.52
N PRO A 12 -10.12 -4.67 20.68
CA PRO A 12 -10.93 -3.45 20.77
C PRO A 12 -10.07 -2.19 20.59
N LEU A 13 -9.27 -2.11 19.52
CA LEU A 13 -8.40 -0.98 19.23
C LEU A 13 -9.22 0.24 18.81
N LYS A 14 -8.83 1.43 19.29
CA LYS A 14 -9.47 2.71 18.96
C LYS A 14 -8.42 3.79 18.78
N ASN A 15 -8.65 4.72 17.85
CA ASN A 15 -7.85 5.93 17.65
C ASN A 15 -6.35 5.69 17.50
N VAL A 16 -5.97 4.58 16.84
CA VAL A 16 -4.55 4.24 16.59
C VAL A 16 -4.05 5.11 15.44
N MET A 17 -3.43 6.25 15.78
CA MET A 17 -2.88 7.19 14.81
C MET A 17 -1.34 7.17 14.84
N ARG A 18 -0.74 7.60 13.72
CA ARG A 18 0.70 7.83 13.59
C ARG A 18 0.97 9.33 13.67
N ALA A 19 2.05 9.73 14.35
CA ALA A 19 2.54 11.11 14.33
C ALA A 19 2.93 11.55 12.91
N ASP A 20 2.66 12.81 12.57
CA ASP A 20 2.96 13.38 11.25
C ASP A 20 4.43 13.79 11.12
N GLU A 21 5.30 12.78 11.08
CA GLU A 21 6.74 12.93 10.98
C GLU A 21 7.26 12.24 9.73
N ALA A 22 8.12 12.94 8.97
CA ALA A 22 8.80 12.37 7.82
C ALA A 22 9.79 11.28 8.25
N LYS A 23 9.85 10.20 7.49
CA LYS A 23 10.81 9.10 7.67
C LYS A 23 11.55 8.85 6.37
N PRO A 24 12.79 8.31 6.42
CA PRO A 24 13.50 7.90 5.21
C PRO A 24 12.65 6.94 4.38
N SER A 25 12.50 7.25 3.09
CA SER A 25 11.86 6.33 2.13
C SER A 25 12.78 5.16 1.81
N LEU A 26 12.18 4.07 1.30
CA LEU A 26 12.95 2.96 0.74
C LEU A 26 13.81 3.46 -0.43
N ALA A 27 15.05 2.96 -0.54
CA ALA A 27 15.91 3.25 -1.69
C ALA A 27 15.21 2.82 -2.99
N ARG A 28 15.34 3.63 -4.04
CA ARG A 28 14.62 3.40 -5.31
C ARG A 28 14.95 2.04 -5.91
N GLU A 29 16.20 1.62 -5.83
CA GLU A 29 16.70 0.33 -6.33
C GLU A 29 16.03 -0.84 -5.61
N LEU A 30 15.81 -0.73 -4.29
CA LEU A 30 15.09 -1.73 -3.51
C LEU A 30 13.60 -1.71 -3.83
N ALA A 31 13.01 -0.53 -4.01
CA ALA A 31 11.59 -0.39 -4.36
C ALA A 31 11.24 -1.04 -5.71
N LEU A 32 12.17 -1.00 -6.67
CA LEU A 32 12.00 -1.57 -8.00
C LEU A 32 12.50 -3.02 -8.12
N SER A 33 13.12 -3.58 -7.07
CA SER A 33 13.77 -4.91 -7.11
C SER A 33 12.86 -6.05 -7.57
N ASN A 34 11.55 -5.93 -7.38
CA ASN A 34 10.54 -6.91 -7.78
C ASN A 34 9.65 -6.43 -8.94
N ALA A 35 9.99 -5.32 -9.59
CA ALA A 35 9.24 -4.83 -10.75
C ALA A 35 9.35 -5.84 -11.91
N PRO A 36 8.24 -6.31 -12.50
CA PRO A 36 8.28 -7.21 -13.66
C PRO A 36 9.03 -6.59 -14.85
N GLU A 37 8.80 -5.31 -15.10
CA GLU A 37 9.58 -4.49 -16.02
C GLU A 37 9.84 -3.11 -15.38
N GLN A 38 11.05 -2.61 -15.55
CA GLN A 38 11.45 -1.27 -15.11
C GLN A 38 12.19 -0.54 -16.21
N GLU A 39 12.05 0.79 -16.24
CA GLU A 39 12.74 1.65 -17.20
C GLU A 39 13.05 2.98 -16.54
N ASN A 40 14.30 3.44 -16.63
CA ASN A 40 14.75 4.75 -16.12
C ASN A 40 14.38 5.05 -14.64
N GLY A 41 14.28 4.03 -13.80
CA GLY A 41 13.87 4.18 -12.39
C GLY A 41 12.35 4.25 -12.17
N TYR A 42 11.57 3.79 -13.14
CA TYR A 42 10.11 3.70 -13.09
C TYR A 42 9.64 2.26 -13.31
N PHE A 43 8.45 1.93 -12.80
CA PHE A 43 7.72 0.75 -13.21
C PHE A 43 7.21 0.96 -14.63
N LYS A 44 7.51 0.03 -15.53
CA LYS A 44 7.02 0.08 -16.90
C LYS A 44 5.71 -0.70 -17.01
N VAL A 45 4.68 -0.05 -17.54
CA VAL A 45 3.34 -0.63 -17.71
C VAL A 45 2.81 -0.34 -19.11
N PRO A 46 1.84 -1.13 -19.62
CA PRO A 46 1.14 -0.80 -20.86
C PRO A 46 0.49 0.59 -20.77
N LYS A 47 0.57 1.36 -21.86
CA LYS A 47 -0.06 2.68 -21.94
C LYS A 47 -1.58 2.53 -21.79
N ILE A 48 -2.17 3.26 -20.86
CA ILE A 48 -3.63 3.40 -20.78
C ILE A 48 -4.08 4.29 -21.94
N MET A 49 -4.97 3.76 -22.78
CA MET A 49 -5.69 4.53 -23.80
C MET A 49 -7.13 4.68 -23.34
N GLU A 50 -7.67 5.89 -23.36
CA GLU A 50 -9.11 6.10 -23.19
C GLU A 50 -9.84 5.55 -24.44
N GLY A 51 -10.92 4.81 -24.21
CA GLY A 51 -11.82 4.33 -25.26
C GLY A 51 -12.95 5.31 -25.52
#